data_AF-A0A0L0W8L3-F1
#
_entry.id   AF-A0A0L0W8L3-F1
#
_cell.length_a   1.000
_cell.length_b   1.000
_cell.length_c   1.000
_cell.angle_alpha   90.00
_cell.angle_beta   90.00
_cell.angle_gamma   90.00
#
_symmetry.space_group_name_H-M   'P 1'
#
loop_
_entity.id
_entity.type
_entity.pdbx_description
1 polymer ?
#
loop_
_entity_poly.entity_id
_entity_poly.type
_entity_poly.pdbx_seq_one_letter_code
_entity_poly.pdbx_strand_id
1 'polypeptide(L)' 'MGHKEQAIEHMKKHETVLAIQDTTTLDYKNHPATKGLGVCSNTEHDLGLLNNTILVVTVEGVPLCVN' A
#
# COMPACT_ATOMS: atom_id res chain seq x y z
N MET A 1 13.37 -3.84 14.93
CA MET A 1 13.32 -4.31 13.52
C MET A 1 12.04 -3.77 12.92
N GLY A 2 12.11 -3.02 11.81
CA GLY A 2 10.93 -2.41 11.19
C GLY A 2 10.11 -3.42 10.37
N HIS A 3 8.97 -2.98 9.87
CA HIS A 3 8.05 -3.82 9.09
C HIS A 3 8.73 -4.40 7.84
N LYS A 4 9.49 -3.56 7.13
CA LYS A 4 10.21 -3.93 5.91
C LYS A 4 11.29 -4.97 6.16
N GLU A 5 12.04 -4.87 7.26
CA GLU A 5 13.08 -5.85 7.56
C GLU A 5 12.47 -7.22 7.91
N GLN A 6 11.35 -7.25 8.64
CA GLN A 6 10.63 -8.50 8.92
C GLN A 6 10.07 -9.15 7.65
N ALA A 7 9.51 -8.35 6.75
CA ALA A 7 9.04 -8.77 5.44
C ALA A 7 10.14 -9.46 4.62
N ILE A 8 11.34 -8.85 4.57
CA ILE A 8 12.49 -9.41 3.86
C ILE A 8 12.91 -10.77 4.42
N GLU A 9 12.99 -10.90 5.74
CA GLU A 9 13.34 -12.19 6.36
C GLU A 9 12.27 -13.26 6.15
N HIS A 10 11.01 -12.87 6.01
CA HIS A 10 9.93 -13.81 5.71
C HIS A 10 9.98 -14.28 4.25
N MET A 11 10.20 -13.36 3.29
CA MET A 11 10.30 -13.68 1.87
C MET A 11 11.46 -14.64 1.55
N LYS A 12 12.60 -14.52 2.23
CA LYS A 12 13.76 -15.41 2.04
C LYS A 12 13.48 -16.90 2.28
N LYS A 13 12.38 -17.25 2.95
CA LYS A 13 11.97 -18.64 3.19
C LYS A 13 11.27 -19.28 2.00
N HIS A 14 10.94 -18.50 0.98
CA HIS A 14 10.24 -18.95 -0.22
C HIS A 14 11.15 -18.76 -1.44
N GLU A 15 11.20 -19.77 -2.32
CA GLU A 15 11.98 -19.70 -3.56
C GLU A 15 11.42 -18.65 -4.53
N THR A 16 10.10 -18.53 -4.60
CA THR A 16 9.40 -17.57 -5.44
C THR A 16 8.24 -16.96 -4.67
N VAL A 17 8.06 -15.65 -4.86
CA VAL A 17 6.93 -14.87 -4.32
C VAL A 17 6.35 -14.00 -5.44
N LEU A 18 5.08 -13.63 -5.30
CA LEU A 18 4.42 -12.68 -6.20
C LEU A 18 4.35 -11.31 -5.50
N ALA A 19 4.87 -10.28 -6.15
CA ALA A 19 4.79 -8.89 -5.69
C ALA A 19 3.69 -8.16 -6.47
N ILE A 20 2.50 -8.06 -5.88
CA ILE A 20 1.34 -7.43 -6.50
C ILE A 20 1.38 -5.95 -6.15
N GLN A 21 1.54 -5.10 -7.16
CA GLN A 21 1.52 -3.64 -6.99
C GLN A 21 0.17 -3.09 -7.47
N ASP A 22 -0.43 -2.25 -6.63
CA ASP A 22 -1.65 -1.52 -6.97
C ASP A 22 -1.67 -0.14 -6.30
N THR A 23 -2.46 0.77 -6.86
CA THR A 23 -2.65 2.12 -6.32
C THR A 23 -4.08 2.27 -5.81
N THR A 24 -4.21 2.58 -4.52
CA THR A 24 -5.50 2.89 -3.89
C THR A 24 -5.54 4.36 -3.48
N THR A 25 -6.71 4.96 -3.51
CA THR A 25 -6.93 6.34 -3.04
C THR A 25 -7.36 6.34 -1.57
N LEU A 26 -6.78 7.25 -0.78
CA LEU A 26 -7.25 7.54 0.58
C LEU A 26 -7.93 8.91 0.57
N ASP A 27 -9.25 8.92 0.47
CA ASP A 27 -10.07 10.14 0.43
C ASP A 27 -10.26 10.70 1.86
N TYR A 28 -9.78 11.93 2.06
CA TYR A 28 -9.89 12.66 3.33
C TYR A 28 -10.59 14.01 3.16
N LYS A 29 -11.33 14.25 2.07
CA LYS A 29 -11.89 15.57 1.75
C LYS A 29 -12.74 16.20 2.85
N ASN A 30 -13.43 15.38 3.64
CA ASN A 30 -14.31 15.82 4.72
C ASN A 30 -13.66 15.68 6.12
N HIS A 31 -12.39 15.27 6.21
CA HIS A 31 -11.77 15.02 7.50
C HIS A 31 -11.34 16.35 8.17
N PRO A 32 -11.87 16.70 9.36
CA PRO A 32 -11.70 18.04 9.93
C PRO A 32 -10.27 18.37 10.37
N ALA A 33 -9.44 17.35 10.58
CA ALA A 33 -8.05 17.51 11.00
C ALA A 33 -7.04 17.53 9.84
N THR A 34 -7.50 17.63 8.58
CA THR A 34 -6.62 17.68 7.40
C THR A 34 -6.73 19.02 6.68
N LYS A 35 -5.60 19.55 6.20
CA LYS A 35 -5.51 20.80 5.42
C LYS A 35 -4.47 20.63 4.32
N GLY A 36 -4.65 21.31 3.19
CA GLY A 36 -3.67 21.30 2.09
C GLY A 36 -3.50 19.95 1.38
N LEU A 37 -4.54 19.12 1.37
CA LEU A 37 -4.55 17.85 0.65
C LEU A 37 -4.53 18.08 -0.87
N GLY A 38 -3.89 17.17 -1.61
CA GLY A 38 -3.90 17.17 -3.07
C GLY A 38 -5.09 16.41 -3.63
N VAL A 39 -5.36 16.62 -4.93
CA VAL A 39 -6.37 15.84 -5.66
C VAL A 39 -5.89 14.40 -5.84
N CYS A 40 -6.70 13.44 -5.42
CA CYS A 40 -6.39 12.01 -5.47
C CYS A 40 -7.30 11.21 -6.41
N SER A 41 -8.19 11.86 -7.15
CA SER A 41 -9.06 11.21 -8.15
C SER A 41 -9.35 12.15 -9.32
N ASN A 42 -10.44 11.89 -10.05
CA ASN A 42 -10.78 12.58 -11.30
C ASN A 42 -11.44 13.95 -11.10
N THR A 43 -11.84 14.30 -9.87
CA THR A 43 -12.48 15.59 -9.57
C THR A 43 -11.65 16.41 -8.59
N GLU A 44 -11.74 17.74 -8.69
CA GLU A 44 -11.03 18.67 -7.80
C GLU A 44 -11.48 18.59 -6.32
N HIS A 45 -12.63 17.94 -6.07
CA HIS A 45 -13.19 17.75 -4.73
C HIS A 45 -12.71 16.48 -4.04
N ASP A 46 -12.10 15.54 -4.78
CA ASP A 46 -11.57 14.30 -4.21
C ASP A 46 -10.16 14.56 -3.70
N LEU A 47 -10.08 15.01 -2.45
CA LEU A 47 -8.84 15.44 -1.80
C LEU A 47 -8.33 14.39 -0.83
N GLY A 48 -7.07 14.00 -0.98
CA GLY A 48 -6.51 12.88 -0.22
C GLY A 48 -5.11 12.49 -0.64
N LEU A 49 -4.81 11.19 -0.57
CA LEU A 49 -3.52 10.62 -0.91
C LEU A 49 -3.67 9.50 -1.94
N LEU A 50 -2.71 9.41 -2.86
CA LEU A 50 -2.50 8.20 -3.66
C LEU A 50 -1.55 7.28 -2.91
N ASN A 51 -2.01 6.08 -2.57
CA ASN A 51 -1.24 5.08 -1.86
C ASN A 51 -0.84 3.96 -2.83
N ASN A 52 0.43 3.97 -3.25
CA ASN A 52 1.01 2.91 -4.06
C ASN A 52 1.64 1.88 -3.13
N THR A 53 1.09 0.67 -3.12
CA THR A 53 1.53 -0.39 -2.21
C THR A 53 1.89 -1.65 -2.96
N ILE A 54 2.77 -2.45 -2.37
CA ILE A 54 3.11 -3.79 -2.83
C ILE A 54 2.66 -4.81 -1.80
N LEU A 55 1.74 -5.68 -2.17
CA LEU A 55 1.38 -6.86 -1.39
C LEU A 55 2.19 -8.06 -1.90
N VAL A 56 3.01 -8.63 -1.04
CA VAL A 56 3.76 -9.85 -1.37
C VAL A 56 2.99 -11.07 -0.89
N VAL A 57 2.82 -12.04 -1.77
CA VAL A 57 2.15 -13.32 -1.50
C VAL A 57 2.99 -14.50 -1.98
N THR A 58 2.76 -15.70 -1.44
CA THR A 58 3.31 -16.95 -2.00
C THR A 58 2.62 -17.29 -3.33
N VAL A 59 3.16 -18.26 -4.07
CA VAL A 59 2.55 -18.73 -5.32
C VAL A 59 1.17 -19.38 -5.11
N GLU A 60 0.90 -19.89 -3.91
CA GLU A 60 -0.40 -20.41 -3.47
C GLU A 60 -1.36 -19.29 -3.01
N GLY A 61 -0.91 -18.04 -3.00
CA GLY A 61 -1.72 -16.87 -2.63
C GLY A 61 -1.73 -16.54 -1.14
N VAL A 62 -0.78 -17.07 -0.35
CA VAL A 62 -0.70 -16.76 1.09
C VAL A 62 -0.01 -15.40 1.29
N PRO A 63 -0.62 -14.42 1.99
CA PRO A 63 0.00 -13.12 2.24
C PRO A 63 1.25 -13.21 3.13
N LEU A 64 2.32 -12.50 2.75
CA LEU A 64 3.58 -12.46 3.50
C LEU A 64 3.84 -11.09 4.15
N CYS A 65 3.62 -10.00 3.42
CA CYS A 65 3.87 -8.63 3.89
C CYS A 65 3.29 -7.56 2.95
N VAL A 66 3.24 -6.31 3.44
CA VAL A 66 2.94 -5.12 2.64
C VAL A 66 4.11 -4.14 2.69
N ASN A 67 4.35 -3.41 1.60
CA ASN A 67 5.32 -2.31 1.53
C ASN A 67 4.68 -1.08 0.90
#